data_AF-A0A926E348-F1
#
_entry.id   AF-A0A926E348-F1
#
_cell.length_a   1.000
_cell.length_b   1.000
_cell.length_c   1.000
_cell.angle_alpha   90.00
_cell.angle_beta   90.00
_cell.angle_gamma   90.00
#
_symmetry.space_group_name_H-M   'P 1'
#
loop_
_entity.id
_entity.type
_entity.pdbx_description
1 polymer ?
#
loop_
_entity_poly.entity_id
_entity_poly.type
_entity_poly.pdbx_seq_one_letter_code
_entity_poly.pdbx_strand_id
1 'polypeptide(L)'
;MKKYSIIYADPPWAYRTYSKKGQGRSAESHYPTMCIEDIKALPVGELAAKDCALFLWITFPCLCEALEVLTAWGFSYKTVAFVWVKQNRKNDDLFTGMGYWTRANAEICILGTKGHPKRVDAGVRQVILSHIEEHSKKPDEARERIVRLMGDLPRVELFARQSPEGWDVWGNEVECSITLGKEETVNGICSGPEGS
;
A
#
# COMPACT_ATOMS: atom_id res chain seq x y z
N MET A 1 -8.28 8.33 19.22
CA MET A 1 -8.00 7.60 17.96
C MET A 1 -7.53 6.19 18.29
N LYS A 2 -8.13 5.16 17.67
CA LYS A 2 -7.72 3.75 17.84
C LYS A 2 -6.27 3.57 17.35
N LYS A 3 -5.51 2.70 18.01
CA LYS A 3 -4.11 2.40 17.68
C LYS A 3 -4.00 1.00 17.08
N TYR A 4 -3.14 0.86 16.09
CA TYR A 4 -2.96 -0.37 15.33
C TYR A 4 -1.54 -0.91 15.50
N SER A 5 -1.43 -2.23 15.63
CA SER A 5 -0.14 -2.93 15.64
C SER A 5 0.29 -3.32 14.23
N ILE A 6 -0.64 -3.33 13.27
CA ILE A 6 -0.39 -3.62 11.87
C ILE A 6 -1.09 -2.54 11.04
N ILE A 7 -0.33 -1.90 10.16
CA ILE A 7 -0.85 -1.01 9.13
C ILE A 7 -0.48 -1.62 7.78
N TYR A 8 -1.44 -1.70 6.88
CA TYR A 8 -1.25 -2.14 5.51
C TYR A 8 -1.73 -1.03 4.57
N ALA A 9 -0.92 -0.63 3.59
CA ALA A 9 -1.22 0.52 2.76
C ALA A 9 -0.81 0.31 1.31
N ASP A 10 -1.66 0.79 0.40
CA ASP A 10 -1.39 0.86 -1.05
C ASP A 10 -1.71 2.27 -1.57
N PRO A 11 -0.86 3.28 -1.27
CA PRO A 11 -1.14 4.66 -1.68
C PRO A 11 -1.27 4.80 -3.21
N PRO A 12 -2.10 5.74 -3.69
CA PRO A 12 -2.25 5.98 -5.12
C PRO A 12 -1.10 6.87 -5.63
N TRP A 13 0.11 6.32 -5.71
CA TRP A 13 1.34 7.02 -6.08
C TRP A 13 1.23 7.77 -7.41
N ALA A 14 1.37 9.10 -7.41
CA ALA A 14 1.61 9.86 -8.63
C ALA A 14 3.08 9.71 -9.05
N TYR A 15 3.34 9.34 -10.30
CA TYR A 15 4.70 9.29 -10.84
C TYR A 15 4.76 9.80 -12.28
N ARG A 16 5.87 10.48 -12.61
CA ARG A 16 6.07 11.06 -13.94
C ARG A 16 6.13 9.97 -15.01
N THR A 17 5.35 10.13 -16.08
CA THR A 17 5.45 9.30 -17.27
C THR A 17 6.34 9.97 -18.33
N TYR A 18 7.20 9.19 -19.00
CA TYR A 18 8.16 9.73 -19.99
C TYR A 18 7.53 10.23 -21.31
N SER A 19 6.20 10.12 -21.52
CA SER A 19 5.57 10.62 -22.74
C SER A 19 4.14 11.11 -22.54
N LYS A 20 3.74 12.13 -23.30
CA LYS A 20 2.36 12.64 -23.36
C LYS A 20 1.35 11.58 -23.83
N LYS A 21 1.76 10.60 -24.65
CA LYS A 21 0.92 9.43 -25.03
C LYS A 21 0.76 8.40 -23.90
N GLY A 22 1.64 8.42 -22.89
CA GLY A 22 1.57 7.57 -21.70
C GLY A 22 0.61 8.08 -20.64
N GLN A 23 0.17 9.35 -20.72
CA GLN A 23 -0.77 9.95 -19.76
C GLN A 23 -2.17 9.35 -19.85
N GLY A 24 -2.60 8.87 -21.03
CA GLY A 24 -3.87 8.14 -21.20
C GLY A 24 -3.82 6.66 -20.76
N ARG A 25 -2.66 6.19 -20.28
CA ARG A 25 -2.40 4.82 -19.82
C ARG A 25 -1.73 4.78 -18.44
N SER A 26 -1.56 5.93 -17.80
CA SER A 26 -1.07 6.06 -16.42
C SER A 26 -2.21 5.81 -15.44
N ALA A 27 -1.87 5.49 -14.19
CA ALA A 27 -2.86 5.32 -13.11
C ALA A 27 -3.81 6.54 -12.98
N GLU A 28 -3.31 7.74 -13.32
CA GLU A 28 -4.05 9.01 -13.34
C GLU A 28 -5.28 9.01 -14.25
N SER A 29 -5.34 8.15 -15.27
CA SER A 29 -6.51 8.06 -16.18
C SER A 29 -7.71 7.33 -15.56
N HIS A 30 -7.52 6.62 -14.44
CA HIS A 30 -8.55 5.76 -13.85
C HIS A 30 -8.94 6.15 -12.41
N TYR A 31 -8.03 6.76 -11.62
CA TYR A 31 -8.29 7.23 -10.25
C TYR A 31 -7.42 8.45 -9.92
N PRO A 32 -7.83 9.35 -8.99
CA PRO A 32 -6.98 10.45 -8.54
C PRO A 32 -5.73 9.89 -7.85
N THR A 33 -4.55 10.22 -8.37
CA THR A 33 -3.27 9.92 -7.70
C THR A 33 -2.90 11.02 -6.72
N MET A 34 -2.16 10.69 -5.67
CA MET A 34 -1.62 11.65 -4.70
C MET A 34 -0.16 11.95 -4.99
N CYS A 35 0.23 13.22 -4.81
CA CYS A 35 1.64 13.55 -4.86
C CYS A 35 2.37 13.03 -3.60
N ILE A 36 3.69 12.88 -3.70
CA ILE A 36 4.50 12.31 -2.60
C ILE A 36 4.37 13.13 -1.32
N GLU A 37 4.30 14.46 -1.41
CA GLU A 37 4.17 15.32 -0.24
C GLU A 37 2.81 15.15 0.45
N ASP A 38 1.72 14.99 -0.30
CA ASP A 38 0.41 14.69 0.28
C ASP A 38 0.40 13.34 0.99
N ILE A 39 1.05 12.33 0.40
CA ILE A 39 1.18 11.00 1.02
C ILE A 39 1.96 11.11 2.33
N LYS A 40 3.09 11.83 2.34
CA LYS A 40 3.90 12.08 3.55
C LYS A 40 3.12 12.81 4.64
N ALA A 41 2.26 13.76 4.25
CA ALA A 41 1.48 14.58 5.18
C ALA A 41 0.35 13.81 5.89
N LEU A 42 -0.02 12.62 5.41
CA LEU A 42 -1.03 11.80 6.08
C LEU A 42 -0.60 11.44 7.52
N PRO A 43 -1.49 11.56 8.52
CA PRO A 43 -1.17 11.32 9.92
C PRO A 43 -1.11 9.81 10.27
N VAL A 44 -0.56 8.97 9.37
CA VAL A 44 -0.47 7.50 9.56
C VAL A 44 0.35 7.15 10.80
N GLY A 45 1.38 7.93 11.13
CA GLY A 45 2.18 7.75 12.34
C GLY A 45 1.38 7.87 13.64
N GLU A 46 0.23 8.57 13.60
CA GLU A 46 -0.69 8.69 14.72
C GLU A 46 -1.61 7.48 14.86
N LEU A 47 -1.83 6.68 13.81
CA LEU A 47 -2.56 5.41 13.90
C LEU A 47 -1.69 4.31 14.55
N ALA A 48 -0.37 4.42 14.44
CA ALA A 48 0.55 3.39 14.91
C ALA A 48 0.58 3.27 16.44
N ALA A 49 0.45 2.04 16.95
CA ALA A 49 0.79 1.68 18.32
C ALA A 49 2.31 1.87 18.59
N LYS A 50 2.73 1.68 19.85
CA LYS A 50 4.15 1.76 20.24
C LYS A 50 5.01 0.80 19.41
N ASP A 51 4.54 -0.44 19.30
CA ASP A 51 5.15 -1.49 18.50
C ASP A 51 4.20 -1.78 17.32
N CYS A 52 4.61 -1.38 16.12
CA CYS A 52 3.76 -1.43 14.94
C CYS A 52 4.56 -1.86 13.71
N ALA A 53 4.00 -2.74 12.90
CA ALA A 53 4.48 -3.08 11.57
C ALA A 53 3.68 -2.32 10.51
N LEU A 54 4.36 -1.77 9.51
CA LEU A 54 3.77 -1.14 8.34
C LEU A 54 4.16 -1.93 7.09
N PHE A 55 3.17 -2.43 6.36
CA PHE A 55 3.32 -3.07 5.06
C PHE A 55 2.87 -2.09 3.99
N LEU A 56 3.79 -1.63 3.15
CA LEU A 56 3.56 -0.55 2.19
C LEU A 56 3.82 -1.06 0.77
N TRP A 57 2.79 -1.14 -0.07
CA TRP A 57 2.96 -1.38 -1.50
C TRP A 57 3.51 -0.16 -2.20
N ILE A 58 4.44 -0.40 -3.13
CA ILE A 58 5.11 0.65 -3.87
C ILE A 58 5.19 0.33 -5.36
N THR A 59 5.13 1.37 -6.18
CA THR A 59 5.51 1.28 -7.59
C THR A 59 7.02 1.51 -7.70
N PHE A 60 7.74 0.70 -8.47
CA PHE A 60 9.21 0.80 -8.60
C PHE A 60 9.78 2.21 -8.90
N PRO A 61 9.13 3.06 -9.71
CA PRO A 61 9.61 4.42 -9.95
C PRO A 61 9.58 5.31 -8.70
N CYS A 62 8.76 4.97 -7.70
CA CYS A 62 8.62 5.69 -6.43
C CYS A 62 9.38 5.01 -5.29
N LEU A 63 10.32 4.10 -5.58
CA LEU A 63 11.01 3.32 -4.54
C LEU A 63 11.73 4.22 -3.53
N CYS A 64 12.44 5.24 -4.02
CA CYS A 64 13.18 6.16 -3.15
C CYS A 64 12.20 6.98 -2.29
N GLU A 65 11.16 7.52 -2.91
CA GLU A 65 10.13 8.34 -2.28
C GLU A 65 9.32 7.56 -1.25
N ALA A 66 9.10 6.26 -1.48
CA ALA A 66 8.42 5.40 -0.52
C ALA A 66 9.22 5.19 0.77
N LEU A 67 10.56 5.22 0.71
CA LEU A 67 11.41 5.21 1.92
C LEU A 67 11.31 6.53 2.69
N GLU A 68 11.13 7.65 1.99
CA GLU A 68 10.85 8.94 2.60
C GLU A 68 9.47 8.96 3.26
N VAL A 69 8.43 8.41 2.61
CA VAL A 69 7.09 8.23 3.18
C VAL A 69 7.12 7.39 4.46
N LEU A 70 7.83 6.26 4.44
CA LEU A 70 8.05 5.44 5.63
C LEU A 70 8.60 6.26 6.79
N THR A 71 9.62 7.07 6.51
CA THR A 71 10.27 7.92 7.50
C THR A 71 9.33 9.01 8.01
N ALA A 72 8.60 9.69 7.12
CA ALA A 72 7.63 10.72 7.46
C ALA A 72 6.51 10.19 8.38
N TRP A 73 6.05 8.95 8.14
CA TRP A 73 5.08 8.28 9.00
C TRP A 73 5.67 7.72 10.31
N GLY A 74 6.97 7.90 10.55
CA GLY A 74 7.65 7.49 11.78
C GLY A 74 8.01 6.01 11.87
N PHE A 75 8.22 5.36 10.72
CA PHE A 75 8.65 3.97 10.62
C PHE A 75 10.08 3.87 10.09
N SER A 76 10.84 2.89 10.59
CA SER A 76 12.14 2.53 10.02
C SER A 76 11.99 1.37 9.05
N TYR A 77 12.54 1.49 7.84
CA TYR A 77 12.60 0.39 6.88
C TYR A 77 13.31 -0.84 7.49
N LYS A 78 12.79 -2.03 7.17
CA LYS A 78 13.38 -3.31 7.56
C LYS A 78 13.77 -4.17 6.37
N THR A 79 12.82 -4.43 5.46
CA THR A 79 13.04 -5.34 4.34
C THR A 79 11.89 -5.23 3.32
N VAL A 80 12.01 -5.94 2.20
CA VAL A 80 10.87 -6.24 1.34
C VAL A 80 10.07 -7.37 1.98
N ALA A 81 8.84 -7.09 2.42
CA ALA A 81 7.94 -8.06 3.02
C ALA A 81 7.48 -9.09 1.99
N PHE A 82 7.00 -8.60 0.84
CA PHE A 82 6.47 -9.40 -0.24
C PHE A 82 6.94 -8.92 -1.60
N VAL A 83 7.15 -9.87 -2.50
CA VAL A 83 7.36 -9.62 -3.93
C VAL A 83 6.19 -10.30 -4.66
N TRP A 84 5.28 -9.50 -5.21
CA TRP A 84 4.22 -10.02 -6.05
C TRP A 84 4.75 -10.17 -7.47
N VAL A 85 4.97 -11.42 -7.88
CA VAL A 85 5.28 -11.80 -9.25
C VAL A 85 3.97 -12.06 -9.98
N LYS A 86 3.73 -11.30 -11.04
CA LYS A 86 2.45 -11.27 -11.74
C LYS A 86 2.40 -12.33 -12.84
N GLN A 87 1.40 -13.19 -12.82
CA GLN A 87 1.03 -14.04 -13.94
C GLN A 87 -0.02 -13.36 -14.82
N ASN A 88 -0.12 -13.75 -16.08
CA ASN A 88 -1.18 -13.26 -16.97
C ASN A 88 -2.56 -13.64 -16.42
N ARG A 89 -3.61 -12.91 -16.83
CA ARG A 89 -4.98 -13.19 -16.35
C ARG A 89 -5.51 -14.56 -16.76
N LYS A 90 -5.00 -15.13 -17.86
CA LYS A 90 -5.55 -16.34 -18.50
C LYS A 90 -4.59 -17.53 -18.56
N ASN A 91 -3.34 -17.36 -18.11
CA ASN A 91 -2.34 -18.42 -18.12
C ASN A 91 -1.25 -18.16 -17.07
N ASP A 92 -0.46 -19.19 -16.80
CA ASP A 92 0.57 -19.18 -15.77
C ASP A 92 1.87 -18.46 -16.15
N ASP A 93 2.01 -18.00 -17.40
CA ASP A 93 3.19 -17.24 -17.82
C ASP A 93 3.23 -15.87 -17.13
N LEU A 94 4.43 -15.32 -16.99
CA LEU A 94 4.62 -14.02 -16.38
C LEU A 94 3.96 -12.91 -17.21
N PHE A 95 3.25 -12.02 -16.52
CA PHE A 95 2.71 -10.80 -17.11
C PHE A 95 3.85 -9.92 -17.62
N THR A 96 3.68 -9.36 -18.82
CA THR A 96 4.68 -8.46 -19.41
C THR A 96 4.17 -7.02 -19.40
N GLY A 97 4.47 -6.28 -18.33
CA GLY A 97 4.17 -4.86 -18.22
C GLY A 97 5.15 -3.97 -18.97
N MET A 98 4.78 -2.69 -19.15
CA MET A 98 5.57 -1.74 -19.96
C MET A 98 6.99 -1.60 -19.43
N GLY A 99 7.10 -1.25 -18.13
CA GLY A 99 8.35 -0.88 -17.47
C GLY A 99 9.09 0.27 -18.16
N TYR A 100 10.26 0.63 -17.62
CA TYR A 100 11.10 1.71 -18.18
C TYR A 100 12.38 1.18 -18.82
N TRP A 101 13.15 0.38 -18.06
CA TRP A 101 14.41 -0.22 -18.51
C TRP A 101 14.27 -1.71 -18.79
N THR A 102 13.43 -2.40 -18.03
CA THR A 102 13.05 -3.80 -18.22
C THR A 102 11.53 -3.91 -18.27
N ARG A 103 11.00 -5.03 -18.79
CA ARG A 103 9.56 -5.30 -18.73
C ARG A 103 9.15 -5.55 -17.27
N ALA A 104 8.28 -4.69 -16.75
CA ALA A 104 7.84 -4.77 -15.36
C ALA A 104 6.81 -5.90 -15.19
N ASN A 105 7.12 -6.88 -14.34
CA ASN A 105 6.28 -8.05 -14.09
C ASN A 105 6.11 -8.35 -12.60
N ALA A 106 6.60 -7.45 -11.73
CA ALA A 106 6.50 -7.58 -10.30
C ALA A 106 6.10 -6.25 -9.63
N GLU A 107 5.61 -6.34 -8.40
CA GLU A 107 5.46 -5.25 -7.45
C GLU A 107 6.02 -5.67 -6.09
N ILE A 108 6.42 -4.72 -5.26
CA ILE A 108 6.96 -5.02 -3.94
C ILE A 108 6.17 -4.33 -2.84
N CYS A 109 6.03 -5.04 -1.73
CA CYS A 109 5.50 -4.54 -0.47
C CYS A 109 6.66 -4.46 0.52
N ILE A 110 7.01 -3.27 0.99
CA ILE A 110 8.09 -3.07 1.95
C ILE A 110 7.55 -3.11 3.39
N LEU A 111 8.37 -3.63 4.31
CA LEU A 111 8.11 -3.67 5.74
C LEU A 111 8.88 -2.55 6.43
N GLY A 112 8.15 -1.66 7.09
CA GLY A 112 8.65 -0.73 8.09
C GLY A 112 8.21 -1.13 9.49
N THR A 113 8.95 -0.71 10.52
CA THR A 113 8.53 -0.90 11.91
C THR A 113 8.71 0.36 12.74
N LYS A 114 7.79 0.55 13.69
CA LYS A 114 7.92 1.47 14.82
C LYS A 114 8.06 0.63 16.09
N GLY A 115 9.02 0.97 16.95
CA GLY A 115 9.34 0.16 18.14
C GLY A 115 9.86 -1.24 17.78
N HIS A 116 9.39 -2.25 18.50
CA HIS A 116 9.85 -3.64 18.43
C HIS A 116 8.69 -4.63 18.22
N PRO A 117 7.93 -4.55 17.11
CA PRO A 117 6.85 -5.49 16.84
C PRO A 117 7.39 -6.91 16.70
N LYS A 118 6.66 -7.89 17.24
CA LYS A 118 7.08 -9.29 17.29
C LYS A 118 6.52 -10.07 16.10
N ARG A 119 7.42 -10.70 15.33
CA ARG A 119 7.06 -11.73 14.35
C ARG A 119 6.64 -13.02 15.07
N VAL A 120 5.52 -13.62 14.67
CA VAL A 120 5.02 -14.89 15.25
C VAL A 120 5.28 -16.11 14.36
N ASP A 121 5.35 -15.94 13.03
CA ASP A 121 5.66 -17.04 12.10
C ASP A 121 6.84 -16.68 11.17
N ALA A 122 7.94 -17.42 11.28
CA ALA A 122 9.12 -17.25 10.44
C ALA A 122 9.04 -17.98 9.09
N GLY A 123 8.03 -18.82 8.89
CA GLY A 123 7.80 -19.63 7.70
C GLY A 123 7.04 -18.92 6.57
N VAL A 124 6.53 -17.70 6.81
CA VAL A 124 5.84 -16.90 5.79
C VAL A 124 6.82 -16.58 4.64
N ARG A 125 6.45 -16.98 3.43
CA ARG A 125 7.27 -16.79 2.22
C ARG A 125 7.10 -15.38 1.66
N GLN A 126 8.16 -14.86 1.05
CA GLN A 126 8.20 -13.51 0.48
C GLN A 126 7.52 -13.43 -0.89
N VAL A 127 7.71 -14.43 -1.76
CA VAL A 127 7.15 -14.40 -3.12
C VAL A 127 5.67 -14.75 -3.10
N ILE A 128 4.85 -13.85 -3.64
CA ILE A 128 3.45 -14.09 -4.00
C ILE A 128 3.42 -14.26 -5.52
N LEU A 129 3.04 -15.44 -6.00
CA LEU A 129 2.88 -15.70 -7.43
C LEU A 129 1.39 -15.86 -7.69
N SER A 130 0.78 -14.92 -8.41
CA SER A 130 -0.65 -14.96 -8.69
C SER A 130 -1.01 -14.26 -9.99
N HIS A 131 -2.18 -14.62 -10.52
CA HIS A 131 -2.76 -14.01 -11.71
C HIS A 131 -3.18 -12.58 -11.42
N ILE A 132 -2.94 -11.67 -12.38
CA ILE A 132 -3.49 -10.32 -12.30
C ILE A 132 -5.01 -10.34 -12.41
N GLU A 133 -5.66 -9.65 -11.47
CA GLU A 133 -7.11 -9.48 -11.45
C GLU A 133 -7.49 -8.11 -12.01
N GLU A 134 -8.47 -7.44 -11.42
CA GLU A 134 -8.87 -6.07 -11.72
C GLU A 134 -7.69 -5.09 -11.65
N HIS A 135 -7.83 -3.95 -12.33
CA HIS A 135 -6.74 -2.99 -12.44
C HIS A 135 -6.31 -2.49 -11.06
N SER A 136 -5.03 -2.66 -10.73
CA SER A 136 -4.43 -2.28 -9.44
C SER A 136 -4.93 -3.05 -8.21
N LYS A 137 -5.72 -4.13 -8.37
CA LYS A 137 -6.07 -5.02 -7.24
C LYS A 137 -4.83 -5.80 -6.81
N LYS A 138 -4.42 -5.61 -5.55
CA LYS A 138 -3.34 -6.39 -4.91
C LYS A 138 -3.84 -7.78 -4.51
N PRO A 139 -2.97 -8.81 -4.44
CA PRO A 139 -3.37 -10.16 -4.10
C PRO A 139 -3.91 -10.25 -2.66
N ASP A 140 -5.07 -10.87 -2.48
CA ASP A 140 -5.71 -11.06 -1.18
C ASP A 140 -4.83 -11.85 -0.21
N GLU A 141 -4.01 -12.76 -0.74
CA GLU A 141 -3.00 -13.53 0.00
C GLU A 141 -2.02 -12.65 0.81
N ALA A 142 -1.78 -11.39 0.41
CA ALA A 142 -0.93 -10.48 1.17
C ALA A 142 -1.50 -10.23 2.58
N ARG A 143 -2.82 -10.01 2.70
CA ARG A 143 -3.50 -9.82 4.00
C ARG A 143 -3.37 -11.05 4.87
N GLU A 144 -3.64 -12.23 4.30
CA GLU A 144 -3.54 -13.51 5.00
C GLU A 144 -2.12 -13.76 5.53
N ARG A 145 -1.11 -13.50 4.68
CA ARG A 145 0.31 -13.64 5.06
C ARG A 145 0.72 -12.63 6.12
N ILE A 146 0.17 -11.42 6.13
CA ILE A 146 0.40 -10.43 7.18
C ILE A 146 -0.15 -10.94 8.52
N VAL A 147 -1.40 -11.41 8.54
CA VAL A 147 -2.03 -11.95 9.76
C VAL A 147 -1.28 -13.18 10.25
N ARG A 148 -0.84 -14.06 9.36
CA ARG A 148 0.01 -15.20 9.71
C ARG A 148 1.36 -14.79 10.28
N LEU A 149 2.02 -13.79 9.68
CA LEU A 149 3.34 -13.30 10.07
C LEU A 149 3.33 -12.63 11.45
N MET A 150 2.30 -11.84 11.72
CA MET A 150 2.22 -10.93 12.88
C MET A 150 1.27 -11.42 13.97
N GLY A 151 0.36 -12.33 13.65
CA GLY A 151 -0.70 -12.82 14.54
C GLY A 151 -1.99 -12.01 14.42
N ASP A 152 -2.98 -12.41 15.23
CA ASP A 152 -4.26 -11.71 15.32
C ASP A 152 -4.14 -10.46 16.20
N LEU A 153 -3.78 -9.35 15.58
CA LEU A 153 -3.55 -8.06 16.23
C LEU A 153 -4.45 -6.98 15.60
N PRO A 154 -4.73 -5.87 16.32
CA PRO A 154 -5.43 -4.73 15.75
C PRO A 154 -4.74 -4.24 14.47
N ARG A 155 -5.48 -4.24 13.36
CA ARG A 155 -4.97 -3.98 12.01
C ARG A 155 -5.90 -3.10 11.19
N VAL A 156 -5.30 -2.27 10.35
CA VAL A 156 -6.01 -1.38 9.43
C VAL A 156 -5.40 -1.44 8.03
N GLU A 157 -6.25 -1.41 7.02
CA GLU A 157 -5.89 -1.20 5.62
C GLU A 157 -6.22 0.23 5.18
N LEU A 158 -5.20 0.94 4.70
CA LEU A 158 -5.32 2.28 4.14
C LEU A 158 -5.33 2.21 2.62
N PHE A 159 -6.14 3.07 2.00
CA PHE A 159 -6.46 3.06 0.57
C PHE A 159 -7.16 1.76 0.14
N ALA A 160 -7.97 1.20 1.05
CA ALA A 160 -8.70 -0.03 0.85
C ALA A 160 -9.76 0.11 -0.25
N ARG A 161 -9.94 -0.97 -1.02
CA ARG A 161 -11.05 -1.12 -1.98
C ARG A 161 -12.05 -2.19 -1.59
N GLN A 162 -11.77 -2.90 -0.50
CA GLN A 162 -12.57 -4.00 0.03
C GLN A 162 -12.54 -3.91 1.55
N SER A 163 -13.55 -4.49 2.20
CA SER A 163 -13.67 -4.55 3.67
C SER A 163 -13.51 -5.99 4.17
N PRO A 164 -12.27 -6.56 4.14
CA PRO A 164 -12.05 -7.93 4.57
C PRO A 164 -12.31 -8.09 6.07
N GLU A 165 -12.86 -9.24 6.46
CA GLU A 165 -13.17 -9.52 7.86
C GLU A 165 -11.93 -9.36 8.77
N GLY A 166 -12.14 -8.70 9.90
CA GLY A 166 -11.09 -8.46 10.88
C GLY A 166 -10.09 -7.36 10.51
N TRP A 167 -10.32 -6.59 9.45
CA TRP A 167 -9.57 -5.38 9.12
C TRP A 167 -10.43 -4.14 9.29
N ASP A 168 -9.90 -3.14 9.98
CA ASP A 168 -10.41 -1.78 9.81
C ASP A 168 -9.96 -1.25 8.45
N VAL A 169 -10.75 -0.38 7.84
CA VAL A 169 -10.49 0.11 6.49
C VAL A 169 -10.68 1.61 6.36
N TRP A 170 -9.85 2.20 5.52
CA TRP A 170 -9.98 3.59 5.08
C TRP A 170 -9.66 3.66 3.59
N GLY A 171 -10.56 4.21 2.79
CA GLY A 171 -10.39 4.31 1.34
C GLY A 171 -11.67 4.78 0.63
N ASN A 172 -11.51 5.27 -0.60
CA ASN A 172 -12.60 5.91 -1.36
C ASN A 172 -13.63 4.92 -1.91
N GLU A 173 -13.32 3.63 -1.92
CA GLU A 173 -14.15 2.56 -2.53
C GLU A 173 -14.81 1.67 -1.46
N VAL A 174 -14.73 2.07 -0.18
CA VAL A 174 -15.30 1.35 0.96
C VAL A 174 -16.00 2.29 1.93
N GLU A 175 -16.94 1.75 2.71
CA GLU A 175 -17.40 2.43 3.92
C GLU A 175 -16.27 2.42 4.95
N CYS A 176 -15.67 3.58 5.20
CA CYS A 176 -14.53 3.72 6.10
C CYS A 176 -14.94 3.38 7.54
N SER A 177 -14.18 2.50 8.20
CA SER A 177 -14.37 2.19 9.63
C SER A 177 -13.58 3.10 10.55
N ILE A 178 -12.72 3.96 9.99
CA ILE A 178 -11.93 4.96 10.70
C ILE A 178 -11.96 6.31 10.00
N THR A 179 -11.66 7.36 10.75
CA THR A 179 -11.33 8.68 10.22
C THR A 179 -9.81 8.88 10.25
N LEU A 180 -9.25 9.43 9.17
CA LEU A 180 -7.84 9.78 9.05
C LEU A 180 -7.70 11.28 8.77
N GLY A 181 -7.13 12.03 9.72
CA GLY A 181 -7.02 13.50 9.62
C GLY A 181 -8.29 14.25 10.02
N LYS A 182 -8.32 15.57 9.78
CA LYS A 182 -9.53 16.39 9.91
C LYS A 182 -10.25 16.34 8.56
N GLU A 183 -11.43 15.73 8.53
CA GLU A 183 -12.24 15.66 7.31
C GLU A 183 -12.73 17.06 6.91
N GLU A 184 -12.30 17.55 5.75
CA GLU A 184 -13.18 18.32 4.86
C GLU A 184 -13.42 17.45 3.64
N THR A 185 -14.63 16.92 3.51
CA THR A 185 -15.04 16.10 2.37
C THR A 185 -15.22 17.01 1.16
N VAL A 186 -14.19 17.14 0.33
CA VAL A 186 -14.36 17.70 -1.02
C VAL A 186 -14.61 16.54 -1.99
N ASN A 187 -15.86 16.42 -2.48
CA ASN A 187 -16.29 15.47 -3.51
C ASN A 187 -16.20 13.97 -3.16
N GLY A 188 -16.27 13.58 -1.88
CA GLY A 188 -16.31 12.16 -1.48
C GLY A 188 -14.98 11.41 -1.62
N ILE A 189 -13.88 12.16 -1.76
CA ILE A 189 -12.51 11.64 -1.75
C ILE A 189 -11.98 11.78 -0.33
N CYS A 190 -11.42 10.72 0.24
CA CYS A 190 -10.64 10.79 1.46
C CYS A 190 -9.30 11.50 1.13
N SER A 191 -9.32 12.82 1.14
CA SER A 191 -8.13 13.66 0.99
C SER A 191 -7.41 13.78 2.33
N GLY A 192 -6.07 13.77 2.30
CA GLY A 192 -5.26 14.15 3.46
C GLY A 192 -5.50 15.62 3.86
N PRO A 193 -4.97 16.06 5.01
CA PRO A 193 -5.09 17.46 5.41
C PRO A 193 -4.51 18.38 4.31
N GLU A 194 -5.27 19.41 3.90
CA GLU A 194 -4.74 20.43 2.98
C GLU A 194 -3.52 21.10 3.63
N GLY A 195 -2.39 21.04 2.92
CA GLY A 195 -1.14 21.65 3.36
C GLY A 195 -1.30 23.16 3.55
N SER A 196 -0.95 23.63 4.75
CA SER A 196 -0.73 25.04 5.07
C SER A 196 0.70 25.47 4.76
#